data_AF-A0AAE0DI64-F1
#
_entry.id   AF-A0AAE0DI64-F1
#
_cell.length_a   1.000
_cell.length_b   1.000
_cell.length_c   1.000
_cell.angle_alpha   90.00
_cell.angle_beta   90.00
_cell.angle_gamma   90.00
#
_symmetry.space_group_name_H-M   'P 1'
#
loop_
_entity.id
_entity.type
_entity.pdbx_description
1 polymer ?
#
loop_
_entity_poly.entity_id
_entity_poly.type
_entity_poly.pdbx_seq_one_letter_code
_entity_poly.pdbx_strand_id
1 'polypeptide(L)'
;MHELLLFGQVPASRHDQLTAQHNYGGNAVLDFLLAEIENNVGKMKVEDGMGGLYVRIVIRHLGRGRGQEGFGNAGALQNMFFKISERQAERLNRERKEGFRPDDFFLTKEDLIGPDPSKAIIKSKAWTKLQDLIGLDTVKESVRSMFGLIETNYHRELKEMPPIEFSLNRVFLGSAPARPRWPSFVTRNPADFIGGALGQSENNTKAILATTIGKVLIIDEAYMLYTGTGTAGNQSDPYKTAVIDTIVAQVQSVPGEDRCVLLLGYEDQIVEMFQNVNPGLSRRFPIADAFHFQDLSDAEMRQILELKLKDQGLDATERAKSVAIEVLARARDWPNFGNAGEVENLLGKAKTSYQTRQPLKPLSERSLDAIFEVQDFDAGFDREADAATNLQKLFEDVVGCESVVSKLEGYQQIARRMKYQGLDPREQIPTNFVFKGPPGKVL
;
A
#
# COMPACT_ATOMS: atom_id res chain seq x y z
N MET A 1 -10.31 33.54 13.08
CA MET A 1 -10.79 32.14 13.02
C MET A 1 -12.27 31.96 13.34
N HIS A 2 -12.97 32.89 14.03
CA HIS A 2 -14.41 32.74 14.32
C HIS A 2 -15.35 33.51 13.38
N GLU A 3 -14.84 34.37 12.48
CA GLU A 3 -15.64 35.09 11.45
C GLU A 3 -15.59 34.46 10.04
N LEU A 4 -14.76 33.43 9.83
CA LEU A 4 -14.66 32.71 8.54
C LEU A 4 -15.67 31.55 8.41
N LEU A 5 -16.44 31.25 9.47
CA LEU A 5 -17.38 30.13 9.52
C LEU A 5 -18.85 30.52 9.24
N LEU A 6 -19.15 31.81 8.99
CA LEU A 6 -20.53 32.30 8.78
C LEU A 6 -20.92 32.51 7.31
N PHE A 7 -20.02 32.30 6.35
CA PHE A 7 -20.32 32.51 4.92
C PHE A 7 -20.77 31.25 4.17
N GLY A 8 -20.99 30.12 4.88
CA GLY A 8 -21.40 28.84 4.31
C GLY A 8 -22.89 28.68 3.94
N GLN A 9 -23.69 29.75 3.90
CA GLN A 9 -25.09 29.69 3.49
C GLN A 9 -25.48 30.89 2.61
N VAL A 10 -25.08 30.84 1.33
CA VAL A 10 -25.78 31.59 0.28
C VAL A 10 -26.59 30.57 -0.51
N PRO A 11 -27.94 30.66 -0.55
CA PRO A 11 -28.74 29.77 -1.37
C PRO A 11 -28.42 30.06 -2.84
N ALA A 12 -28.15 29.01 -3.62
CA ALA A 12 -27.97 29.10 -5.06
C ALA A 12 -29.17 29.81 -5.69
N SER A 13 -29.02 31.09 -6.03
CA SER A 13 -30.01 31.83 -6.78
C SER A 13 -30.13 31.22 -8.16
N ARG A 14 -31.34 30.80 -8.52
CA ARG A 14 -31.71 30.31 -9.85
C ARG A 14 -31.46 31.41 -10.89
N HIS A 15 -30.27 31.42 -11.48
CA HIS A 15 -29.93 31.88 -12.82
C HIS A 15 -28.40 31.90 -12.88
N ASP A 16 -27.81 30.79 -13.32
CA ASP A 16 -26.49 30.73 -13.99
C ASP A 16 -26.15 29.25 -14.28
N GLN A 17 -27.01 28.60 -15.05
CA GLN A 17 -26.66 27.35 -15.72
C GLN A 17 -26.00 27.71 -17.06
N LEU A 18 -24.68 27.59 -17.13
CA LEU A 18 -23.97 27.55 -18.40
C LEU A 18 -24.32 26.23 -19.09
N THR A 19 -25.35 26.25 -19.93
CA THR A 19 -25.81 25.09 -20.68
C THR A 19 -24.77 24.63 -21.70
N ALA A 20 -24.73 23.32 -21.93
CA ALA A 20 -23.77 22.61 -22.78
C ALA A 20 -23.75 23.03 -24.28
N GLN A 21 -24.57 23.99 -24.70
CA GLN A 21 -24.68 24.42 -26.10
C GLN A 21 -23.69 25.51 -26.51
N HIS A 22 -22.96 26.12 -25.58
CA HIS A 22 -22.01 27.17 -25.93
C HIS A 22 -20.58 26.69 -25.71
N ASN A 23 -19.91 26.42 -26.83
CA ASN A 23 -18.51 26.09 -26.91
C ASN A 23 -17.68 27.36 -26.62
N TYR A 24 -17.60 27.76 -25.35
CA TYR A 24 -16.87 28.96 -24.95
C TYR A 24 -15.35 28.67 -24.92
N GLY A 25 -14.60 29.41 -25.75
CA GLY A 25 -13.14 29.33 -25.83
C GLY A 25 -12.44 29.63 -24.49
N GLY A 26 -11.16 29.28 -24.37
CA GLY A 26 -10.35 29.50 -23.16
C GLY A 26 -10.41 30.92 -22.58
N ASN A 27 -10.68 31.93 -23.42
CA ASN A 27 -10.83 33.32 -23.03
C ASN A 27 -12.04 33.59 -22.12
N ALA A 28 -13.18 32.94 -22.34
CA ALA A 28 -14.35 33.17 -21.48
C ALA A 28 -14.12 32.64 -20.05
N VAL A 29 -13.42 31.50 -19.91
CA VAL A 29 -13.08 30.93 -18.59
C VAL A 29 -11.98 31.74 -17.89
N LEU A 30 -11.08 32.37 -18.66
CA LEU A 30 -10.18 33.40 -18.14
C LEU A 30 -10.99 34.57 -17.58
N ASP A 31 -11.92 35.13 -18.35
CA ASP A 31 -12.72 36.28 -17.92
C ASP A 31 -13.54 35.97 -16.66
N PHE A 32 -14.08 34.75 -16.52
CA PHE A 32 -14.79 34.32 -15.31
C PHE A 32 -13.87 34.10 -14.11
N LEU A 33 -12.70 33.46 -14.28
CA LEU A 33 -11.71 33.33 -13.21
C LEU A 33 -11.23 34.70 -12.73
N LEU A 34 -10.99 35.63 -13.67
CA LEU A 34 -10.61 37.00 -13.37
C LEU A 34 -11.71 37.72 -12.59
N ALA A 35 -12.97 37.63 -13.03
CA ALA A 35 -14.10 38.22 -12.34
C ALA A 35 -14.28 37.64 -10.92
N GLU A 36 -14.10 36.33 -10.73
CA GLU A 36 -14.23 35.70 -9.41
C GLU A 36 -13.09 36.12 -8.45
N ILE A 37 -11.86 36.24 -8.96
CA ILE A 37 -10.71 36.77 -8.20
C ILE A 37 -10.96 38.24 -7.83
N GLU A 38 -11.49 39.04 -8.74
CA GLU A 38 -11.80 40.46 -8.53
C GLU A 38 -12.97 40.66 -7.56
N ASN A 39 -14.01 39.82 -7.63
CA ASN A 39 -15.23 39.91 -6.81
C ASN A 39 -15.04 39.41 -5.38
N ASN A 40 -14.28 38.32 -5.17
CA ASN A 40 -14.14 37.74 -3.82
C ASN A 40 -13.06 38.43 -2.97
N VAL A 41 -12.12 39.15 -3.58
CA VAL A 41 -10.95 39.65 -2.83
C VAL A 41 -10.61 41.12 -3.12
N GLY A 42 -11.25 41.77 -4.09
CA GLY A 42 -11.11 43.22 -4.30
C GLY A 42 -9.68 43.64 -4.63
N LYS A 43 -9.29 43.56 -5.91
CA LYS A 43 -7.98 43.99 -6.46
C LYS A 43 -6.76 43.15 -6.03
N MET A 44 -6.88 41.82 -6.08
CA MET A 44 -5.72 40.92 -6.01
C MET A 44 -4.74 41.21 -7.16
N LYS A 45 -3.46 41.30 -6.82
CA LYS A 45 -2.34 41.29 -7.76
C LYS A 45 -1.81 39.87 -7.89
N VAL A 46 -1.32 39.53 -9.07
CA VAL A 46 -0.82 38.20 -9.38
C VAL A 46 0.60 38.30 -9.91
N GLU A 47 1.48 37.41 -9.45
CA GLU A 47 2.83 37.24 -9.99
C GLU A 47 2.76 36.93 -11.50
N ASP A 48 3.58 37.62 -12.30
CA ASP A 48 3.54 37.60 -13.77
C ASP A 48 2.26 38.21 -14.39
N GLY A 49 1.38 38.80 -13.57
CA GLY A 49 0.16 39.48 -14.00
C GLY A 49 -1.03 38.55 -14.29
N MET A 50 -2.21 39.14 -14.44
CA MET A 50 -3.48 38.42 -14.65
C MET A 50 -3.52 37.60 -15.96
N GLY A 51 -2.79 38.03 -16.98
CA GLY A 51 -2.61 37.27 -18.24
C GLY A 51 -1.32 36.44 -18.27
N GLY A 52 -0.58 36.40 -17.16
CA GLY A 52 0.73 35.77 -17.02
C GLY A 52 0.71 34.25 -17.14
N LEU A 53 1.90 33.67 -17.23
CA LEU A 53 2.12 32.23 -17.35
C LEU A 53 1.37 31.42 -16.30
N TYR A 54 1.44 31.84 -15.03
CA TYR A 54 0.87 31.06 -13.93
C TYR A 54 -0.66 31.01 -13.97
N VAL A 55 -1.32 32.12 -14.32
CA VAL A 55 -2.78 32.14 -14.51
C VAL A 55 -3.18 31.28 -15.71
N ARG A 56 -2.42 31.33 -16.81
CA ARG A 56 -2.66 30.44 -17.98
C ARG A 56 -2.53 28.96 -17.60
N ILE A 57 -1.58 28.59 -16.75
CA ILE A 57 -1.44 27.22 -16.25
C ILE A 57 -2.67 26.82 -15.43
N VAL A 58 -3.13 27.66 -14.49
CA VAL A 58 -4.35 27.41 -13.69
C VAL A 58 -5.58 27.23 -14.59
N ILE A 59 -5.72 28.04 -15.64
CA ILE A 59 -6.83 27.91 -16.60
C ILE A 59 -6.72 26.61 -17.41
N ARG A 60 -5.51 26.19 -17.78
CA ARG A 60 -5.30 24.88 -18.41
C ARG A 60 -5.68 23.75 -17.46
N HIS A 61 -5.33 23.83 -16.17
CA HIS A 61 -5.75 22.85 -15.16
C HIS A 61 -7.28 22.77 -15.08
N LEU A 62 -7.96 23.91 -15.01
CA LEU A 62 -9.42 23.97 -15.02
C LEU A 62 -10.01 23.41 -16.32
N GLY A 63 -9.33 23.65 -17.45
CA GLY A 63 -9.72 23.18 -18.77
C GLY A 63 -9.62 21.68 -18.97
N ARG A 64 -8.79 20.95 -18.19
CA ARG A 64 -8.61 19.49 -18.32
C ARG A 64 -9.86 18.69 -17.91
N GLY A 65 -10.68 19.21 -17.01
CA GLY A 65 -11.93 18.57 -16.60
C GLY A 65 -13.07 18.71 -17.61
N ARG A 66 -12.90 19.52 -18.67
CA ARG A 66 -13.96 19.77 -19.66
C ARG A 66 -14.31 18.49 -20.43
N GLY A 67 -15.60 18.19 -20.48
CA GLY A 67 -16.13 17.01 -21.20
C GLY A 67 -16.24 15.74 -20.36
N GLN A 68 -15.84 15.77 -19.09
CA GLN A 68 -16.09 14.67 -18.15
C GLN A 68 -17.50 14.76 -17.55
N GLU A 69 -18.13 13.60 -17.34
CA GLU A 69 -19.46 13.48 -16.75
C GLU A 69 -19.43 14.03 -15.30
N GLY A 70 -20.26 15.04 -15.00
CA GLY A 70 -20.28 15.71 -13.69
C GLY A 70 -19.43 16.99 -13.58
N PHE A 71 -18.73 17.43 -14.63
CA PHE A 71 -17.96 18.68 -14.60
C PHE A 71 -18.88 19.92 -14.62
N GLY A 72 -19.03 20.58 -13.46
CA GLY A 72 -19.67 21.88 -13.35
C GLY A 72 -18.66 23.01 -13.48
N ASN A 73 -18.71 23.80 -14.57
CA ASN A 73 -17.77 24.89 -14.85
C ASN A 73 -17.57 25.85 -13.66
N ALA A 74 -18.67 26.25 -12.99
CA ALA A 74 -18.62 27.15 -11.84
C ALA A 74 -18.09 26.48 -10.55
N GLY A 75 -18.51 25.24 -10.27
CA GLY A 75 -18.06 24.52 -9.08
C GLY A 75 -16.57 24.15 -9.14
N ALA A 76 -16.08 23.75 -10.32
CA ALA A 76 -14.66 23.48 -10.54
C ALA A 76 -13.81 24.75 -10.37
N LEU A 77 -14.32 25.89 -10.85
CA LEU A 77 -13.69 27.21 -10.68
C LEU A 77 -13.62 27.61 -9.20
N GLN A 78 -14.73 27.47 -8.47
CA GLN A 78 -14.79 27.75 -7.02
C GLN A 78 -13.84 26.86 -6.23
N ASN A 79 -13.80 25.55 -6.53
CA ASN A 79 -12.86 24.63 -5.88
C ASN A 79 -11.39 24.96 -6.18
N MET A 80 -11.09 25.37 -7.42
CA MET A 80 -9.74 25.81 -7.79
C MET A 80 -9.36 27.07 -7.00
N PHE A 81 -10.24 28.07 -6.95
CA PHE A 81 -10.00 29.31 -6.22
C PHE A 81 -9.88 29.08 -4.71
N PHE A 82 -10.69 28.19 -4.14
CA PHE A 82 -10.57 27.75 -2.75
C PHE A 82 -9.17 27.15 -2.46
N LYS A 83 -8.66 26.26 -3.32
CA LYS A 83 -7.31 25.69 -3.17
C LYS A 83 -6.20 26.73 -3.28
N ILE A 84 -6.33 27.71 -4.19
CA ILE A 84 -5.38 28.82 -4.31
C ILE A 84 -5.37 29.66 -3.03
N SER A 85 -6.56 29.96 -2.50
CA SER A 85 -6.75 30.75 -1.29
C SER A 85 -6.21 30.04 -0.04
N GLU A 86 -6.40 28.71 0.03
CA GLU A 86 -5.84 27.87 1.10
C GLU A 86 -4.30 27.92 1.09
N ARG A 87 -3.67 27.73 -0.08
CA ARG A 87 -2.20 27.82 -0.22
C ARG A 87 -1.68 29.21 0.15
N GLN A 88 -2.36 30.26 -0.30
CA GLN A 88 -2.02 31.63 0.05
C GLN A 88 -2.07 31.82 1.58
N ALA A 89 -3.14 31.36 2.24
CA ALA A 89 -3.26 31.46 3.69
C ALA A 89 -2.13 30.70 4.41
N GLU A 90 -1.74 29.52 3.94
CA GLU A 90 -0.61 28.76 4.48
C GLU A 90 0.72 29.51 4.32
N ARG A 91 1.00 30.06 3.12
CA ARG A 91 2.19 30.85 2.85
C ARG A 91 2.27 32.10 3.73
N LEU A 92 1.20 32.89 3.77
CA LEU A 92 1.14 34.13 4.56
C LEU A 92 1.34 33.83 6.06
N ASN A 93 0.74 32.77 6.58
CA ASN A 93 0.95 32.34 7.96
C ASN A 93 2.39 31.93 8.25
N ARG A 94 3.06 31.27 7.29
CA ARG A 94 4.47 30.89 7.38
C ARG A 94 5.39 32.12 7.41
N GLU A 95 5.22 33.02 6.44
CA GLU A 95 6.02 34.25 6.32
C GLU A 95 5.87 35.16 7.55
N ARG A 96 4.65 35.30 8.09
CA ARG A 96 4.41 36.08 9.32
C ARG A 96 5.08 35.47 10.55
N LYS A 97 5.12 34.13 10.67
CA LYS A 97 5.85 33.45 11.77
C LYS A 97 7.35 33.68 11.68
N GLU A 98 7.89 33.83 10.48
CA GLU A 98 9.29 34.15 10.23
C GLU A 98 9.62 35.65 10.38
N GLY A 99 8.61 36.47 10.73
CA GLY A 99 8.77 37.91 10.99
C GLY A 99 8.59 38.81 9.77
N PHE A 100 8.24 38.25 8.61
CA PHE A 100 7.95 39.03 7.41
C PHE A 100 6.56 39.67 7.46
N ARG A 101 6.37 40.72 6.66
CA ARG A 101 5.08 41.40 6.46
C ARG A 101 4.65 41.21 5.00
N PRO A 102 4.02 40.09 4.65
CA PRO A 102 3.62 39.83 3.28
C PRO A 102 2.39 40.63 2.86
N ASP A 103 2.21 40.81 1.56
CA ASP A 103 1.03 41.45 0.97
C ASP A 103 -0.10 40.41 0.80
N ASP A 104 -1.17 40.57 1.58
CA ASP A 104 -2.34 39.70 1.59
C ASP A 104 -3.11 39.71 0.26
N PHE A 105 -2.92 40.76 -0.55
CA PHE A 105 -3.55 40.92 -1.85
C PHE A 105 -2.62 40.53 -3.01
N PHE A 106 -1.52 39.83 -2.73
CA PHE A 106 -0.59 39.35 -3.76
C PHE A 106 -0.57 37.82 -3.81
N LEU A 107 -0.95 37.27 -4.96
CA LEU A 107 -0.83 35.85 -5.29
C LEU A 107 0.51 35.57 -5.96
N THR A 108 1.25 34.63 -5.40
CA THR A 108 2.51 34.12 -5.93
C THR A 108 2.29 32.90 -6.81
N LYS A 109 3.35 32.49 -7.52
CA LYS A 109 3.44 31.21 -8.22
C LYS A 109 3.08 30.03 -7.31
N GLU A 110 3.55 30.01 -6.06
CA GLU A 110 3.27 28.93 -5.10
C GLU A 110 1.77 28.83 -4.79
N ASP A 111 1.08 29.97 -4.71
CA ASP A 111 -0.36 30.02 -4.43
C ASP A 111 -1.16 29.47 -5.63
N LEU A 112 -0.78 29.89 -6.85
CA LEU A 112 -1.49 29.54 -8.08
C LEU A 112 -1.30 28.07 -8.50
N ILE A 113 -0.06 27.68 -8.75
CA ILE A 113 0.24 26.36 -9.35
C ILE A 113 0.73 25.35 -8.30
N GLY A 114 0.97 25.79 -7.07
CA GLY A 114 1.46 24.96 -5.97
C GLY A 114 2.96 25.11 -5.74
N PRO A 115 3.47 24.58 -4.61
CA PRO A 115 4.89 24.61 -4.30
C PRO A 115 5.68 23.76 -5.29
N ASP A 116 6.95 24.12 -5.45
CA ASP A 116 7.90 23.33 -6.21
C ASP A 116 7.96 21.88 -5.65
N PRO A 117 7.62 20.85 -6.45
CA PRO A 117 7.56 19.48 -5.97
C PRO A 117 8.86 19.02 -5.31
N SER A 118 10.02 19.42 -5.86
CA SER A 118 11.34 19.01 -5.36
C SER A 118 11.60 19.52 -3.95
N LYS A 119 10.99 20.65 -3.57
CA LYS A 119 11.03 21.20 -2.20
C LYS A 119 9.92 20.63 -1.31
N ALA A 120 8.74 20.37 -1.88
CA ALA A 120 7.58 19.87 -1.15
C ALA A 120 7.81 18.44 -0.63
N ILE A 121 8.45 17.58 -1.42
CA ILE A 121 8.72 16.18 -1.06
C ILE A 121 9.62 16.08 0.17
N ILE A 122 10.69 16.89 0.22
CA ILE A 122 11.64 16.92 1.35
C ILE A 122 10.92 17.29 2.65
N LYS A 123 9.90 18.13 2.57
CA LYS A 123 9.10 18.57 3.73
C LYS A 123 7.93 17.64 4.05
N SER A 124 7.69 16.61 3.25
CA SER A 124 6.55 15.71 3.42
C SER A 124 6.76 14.78 4.62
N LYS A 125 5.98 15.00 5.68
CA LYS A 125 5.95 14.13 6.86
C LYS A 125 5.59 12.68 6.50
N ALA A 126 4.71 12.49 5.51
CA ALA A 126 4.32 11.16 5.05
C ALA A 126 5.47 10.44 4.35
N TRP A 127 6.25 11.16 3.55
CA TRP A 127 7.45 10.61 2.91
C TRP A 127 8.51 10.24 3.93
N THR A 128 8.79 11.10 4.91
CA THR A 128 9.72 10.79 6.01
C THR A 128 9.29 9.53 6.76
N LYS A 129 8.01 9.45 7.15
CA LYS A 129 7.47 8.25 7.81
C LYS A 129 7.63 6.98 6.96
N LEU A 130 7.44 7.06 5.65
CA LEU A 130 7.64 5.92 4.75
C LEU A 130 9.12 5.51 4.69
N GLN A 131 10.04 6.48 4.69
CA GLN A 131 11.48 6.21 4.74
C GLN A 131 11.91 5.54 6.04
N ASP A 132 11.28 5.91 7.16
CA ASP A 132 11.56 5.33 8.50
C ASP A 132 11.08 3.88 8.63
N LEU A 133 10.20 3.39 7.75
CA LEU A 133 9.78 2.00 7.76
C LEU A 133 10.93 1.09 7.29
N ILE A 134 11.14 -0.01 8.02
CA ILE A 134 12.14 -1.03 7.68
C ILE A 134 11.68 -1.79 6.43
N GLY A 135 12.61 -1.96 5.47
CA GLY A 135 12.36 -2.56 4.16
C GLY A 135 11.51 -1.71 3.22
N LEU A 136 10.68 -2.36 2.40
CA LEU A 136 9.83 -1.71 1.40
C LEU A 136 10.61 -0.92 0.32
N ASP A 137 11.84 -1.33 -0.01
CA ASP A 137 12.71 -0.57 -0.92
C ASP A 137 12.09 -0.39 -2.31
N THR A 138 11.49 -1.45 -2.86
CA THR A 138 10.74 -1.42 -4.12
C THR A 138 9.59 -0.41 -4.08
N VAL A 139 8.84 -0.36 -2.98
CA VAL A 139 7.75 0.58 -2.78
C VAL A 139 8.28 2.01 -2.68
N LYS A 140 9.36 2.22 -1.92
CA LYS A 140 10.04 3.53 -1.79
C LYS A 140 10.55 4.03 -3.14
N GLU A 141 11.12 3.15 -3.97
CA GLU A 141 11.57 3.46 -5.32
C GLU A 141 10.41 3.81 -6.26
N SER A 142 9.33 3.04 -6.23
CA SER A 142 8.12 3.34 -7.02
C SER A 142 7.49 4.68 -6.64
N VAL A 143 7.39 5.00 -5.34
CA VAL A 143 6.90 6.32 -4.89
C VAL A 143 7.86 7.43 -5.31
N ARG A 144 9.17 7.22 -5.25
CA ARG A 144 10.18 8.18 -5.74
C ARG A 144 10.05 8.44 -7.24
N SER A 145 9.78 7.41 -8.03
CA SER A 145 9.52 7.54 -9.47
C SER A 145 8.26 8.37 -9.75
N MET A 146 7.19 8.18 -8.97
CA MET A 146 6.00 9.03 -9.06
C MET A 146 6.30 10.50 -8.75
N PHE A 147 7.15 10.77 -7.76
CA PHE A 147 7.60 12.12 -7.47
C PHE A 147 8.40 12.75 -8.61
N GLY A 148 9.30 11.99 -9.24
CA GLY A 148 10.03 12.47 -10.42
C GLY A 148 9.10 12.81 -11.59
N LEU A 149 7.99 12.08 -11.73
CA LEU A 149 6.96 12.40 -12.72
C LEU A 149 6.19 13.69 -12.39
N ILE A 150 5.86 13.92 -11.12
CA ILE A 150 5.24 15.18 -10.67
C ILE A 150 6.17 16.37 -10.94
N GLU A 151 7.46 16.25 -10.61
CA GLU A 151 8.48 17.26 -10.91
C GLU A 151 8.60 17.52 -12.42
N THR A 152 8.66 16.45 -13.21
CA THR A 152 8.68 16.54 -14.67
C THR A 152 7.46 17.28 -15.21
N ASN A 153 6.26 16.94 -14.72
CA ASN A 153 5.03 17.61 -15.13
C ASN A 153 4.98 19.08 -14.74
N TYR A 154 5.44 19.41 -13.53
CA TYR A 154 5.56 20.80 -13.10
C TYR A 154 6.47 21.61 -14.03
N HIS A 155 7.63 21.08 -14.43
CA HIS A 155 8.51 21.75 -15.39
C HIS A 155 7.94 21.82 -16.80
N ARG A 156 7.18 20.80 -17.25
CA ARG A 156 6.48 20.82 -18.54
C ARG A 156 5.43 21.92 -18.56
N GLU A 157 4.67 22.07 -17.48
CA GLU A 157 3.65 23.12 -17.36
C GLU A 157 4.25 24.52 -17.36
N LEU A 158 5.40 24.73 -16.71
CA LEU A 158 6.16 25.98 -16.79
C LEU A 158 6.65 26.30 -18.21
N LYS A 159 6.82 25.28 -19.05
CA LYS A 159 7.12 25.41 -20.49
C LYS A 159 5.87 25.40 -21.37
N GLU A 160 4.68 25.48 -20.77
CA GLU A 160 3.38 25.43 -21.43
C GLU A 160 3.15 24.14 -22.26
N MET A 161 3.88 23.07 -21.93
CA MET A 161 3.74 21.75 -22.54
C MET A 161 2.66 20.94 -21.81
N PRO A 162 1.94 20.05 -22.52
CA PRO A 162 0.98 19.15 -21.88
C PRO A 162 1.69 18.21 -20.90
N PRO A 163 1.11 17.93 -19.71
CA PRO A 163 1.68 17.00 -18.76
C PRO A 163 1.66 15.58 -19.34
N ILE A 164 2.52 14.74 -18.81
CA ILE A 164 2.45 13.30 -19.02
C ILE A 164 1.38 12.78 -18.06
N GLU A 165 0.31 12.27 -18.64
CA GLU A 165 -0.83 11.76 -17.90
C GLU A 165 -0.70 10.25 -17.66
N PHE A 166 -1.13 9.80 -16.48
CA PHE A 166 -1.11 8.39 -16.09
C PHE A 166 -2.30 8.08 -15.21
N SER A 167 -2.74 6.81 -15.24
CA SER A 167 -3.79 6.33 -14.34
C SER A 167 -3.28 6.30 -12.91
N LEU A 168 -4.15 6.57 -11.93
CA LEU A 168 -3.84 6.48 -10.50
C LEU A 168 -4.23 5.13 -9.89
N ASN A 169 -5.00 4.31 -10.61
CA ASN A 169 -5.41 2.99 -10.13
C ASN A 169 -4.20 2.07 -10.06
N ARG A 170 -4.05 1.34 -8.95
CA ARG A 170 -2.87 0.50 -8.70
C ARG A 170 -3.24 -0.83 -8.07
N VAL A 171 -2.33 -1.78 -8.23
CA VAL A 171 -2.37 -3.09 -7.57
C VAL A 171 -1.23 -3.14 -6.57
N PHE A 172 -1.50 -3.65 -5.37
CA PHE A 172 -0.54 -3.87 -4.31
C PHE A 172 -0.41 -5.38 -4.15
N LEU A 173 0.76 -5.92 -4.46
CA LEU A 173 1.04 -7.34 -4.49
C LEU A 173 1.90 -7.73 -3.29
N GLY A 174 1.51 -8.78 -2.58
CA GLY A 174 2.23 -9.32 -1.42
C GLY A 174 1.65 -8.88 -0.08
N SER A 175 2.34 -9.23 1.00
CA SER A 175 1.89 -9.02 2.38
C SER A 175 2.03 -7.56 2.80
N ALA A 176 1.10 -6.72 2.35
CA ALA A 176 1.08 -5.29 2.63
C ALA A 176 0.94 -5.01 4.15
N PRO A 177 1.57 -3.92 4.66
CA PRO A 177 1.47 -3.53 6.06
C PRO A 177 0.05 -3.07 6.45
N ALA A 178 -0.17 -2.89 7.75
CA ALA A 178 -1.46 -2.52 8.32
C ALA A 178 -2.12 -1.31 7.64
N ARG A 179 -3.44 -1.41 7.44
CA ARG A 179 -4.21 -0.50 6.59
C ARG A 179 -4.37 0.89 7.21
N PRO A 180 -4.19 1.98 6.44
CA PRO A 180 -4.42 3.33 6.95
C PRO A 180 -5.92 3.56 7.19
N ARG A 181 -6.29 3.94 8.42
CA ARG A 181 -7.64 4.44 8.75
C ARG A 181 -7.63 5.96 8.73
N TRP A 182 -7.92 6.53 7.56
CA TRP A 182 -7.97 7.98 7.35
C TRP A 182 -9.31 8.32 6.67
N PRO A 183 -9.93 9.48 6.93
CA PRO A 183 -11.27 9.80 6.41
C PRO A 183 -11.38 9.78 4.87
N SER A 184 -10.28 10.03 4.18
CA SER A 184 -10.17 10.05 2.72
C SER A 184 -9.98 8.65 2.10
N PHE A 185 -9.83 7.62 2.93
CA PHE A 185 -9.65 6.23 2.50
C PHE A 185 -10.90 5.42 2.87
N VAL A 186 -11.43 4.70 1.90
CA VAL A 186 -12.55 3.78 2.08
C VAL A 186 -12.01 2.38 1.86
N THR A 187 -11.88 1.60 2.93
CA THR A 187 -11.47 0.20 2.86
C THR A 187 -12.68 -0.71 2.82
N ARG A 188 -12.69 -1.66 1.89
CA ARG A 188 -13.72 -2.68 1.72
C ARG A 188 -13.10 -4.04 1.49
N ASN A 189 -13.78 -5.07 1.98
CA ASN A 189 -13.47 -6.46 1.68
C ASN A 189 -14.47 -6.99 0.66
N PRO A 190 -14.19 -8.10 -0.04
CA PRO A 190 -15.06 -8.65 -1.08
C PRO A 190 -16.48 -8.96 -0.60
N ALA A 191 -16.62 -9.33 0.67
CA ALA A 191 -17.92 -9.54 1.31
C ALA A 191 -18.81 -8.28 1.34
N ASP A 192 -18.24 -7.06 1.38
CA ASP A 192 -19.00 -5.81 1.33
C ASP A 192 -19.67 -5.59 -0.04
N PHE A 193 -19.11 -6.17 -1.10
CA PHE A 193 -19.62 -6.04 -2.46
C PHE A 193 -20.66 -7.10 -2.79
N ILE A 194 -20.52 -8.31 -2.22
CA ILE A 194 -21.37 -9.46 -2.56
C ILE A 194 -22.74 -9.34 -1.88
N GLY A 195 -23.79 -9.32 -2.68
CA GLY A 195 -25.18 -9.33 -2.21
C GLY A 195 -25.77 -10.74 -2.13
N GLY A 196 -26.90 -10.89 -1.44
CA GLY A 196 -27.62 -12.16 -1.30
C GLY A 196 -28.67 -12.42 -2.38
N ALA A 197 -28.95 -11.44 -3.25
CA ALA A 197 -29.94 -11.51 -4.32
C ALA A 197 -29.38 -11.05 -5.67
N LEU A 198 -30.02 -11.49 -6.76
CA LEU A 198 -29.64 -11.11 -8.13
C LEU A 198 -29.65 -9.57 -8.29
N GLY A 199 -28.57 -9.02 -8.83
CA GLY A 199 -28.36 -7.58 -9.02
C GLY A 199 -27.98 -6.79 -7.77
N GLN A 200 -28.00 -7.41 -6.58
CA GLN A 200 -27.59 -6.71 -5.36
C GLN A 200 -26.08 -6.42 -5.33
N SER A 201 -25.25 -7.32 -5.86
CA SER A 201 -23.81 -7.09 -5.95
C SER A 201 -23.45 -5.87 -6.82
N GLU A 202 -24.15 -5.67 -7.93
CA GLU A 202 -23.96 -4.51 -8.81
C GLU A 202 -24.37 -3.22 -8.09
N ASN A 203 -25.51 -3.23 -7.39
CA ASN A 203 -25.99 -2.08 -6.65
C ASN A 203 -25.07 -1.70 -5.48
N ASN A 204 -24.59 -2.70 -4.72
CA ASN A 204 -23.62 -2.49 -3.64
C ASN A 204 -22.32 -1.91 -4.20
N THR A 205 -21.82 -2.46 -5.31
CA THR A 205 -20.58 -1.99 -5.95
C THR A 205 -20.73 -0.55 -6.43
N LYS A 206 -21.83 -0.20 -7.11
CA LYS A 206 -22.12 1.18 -7.53
C LYS A 206 -22.23 2.14 -6.34
N ALA A 207 -22.89 1.73 -5.26
CA ALA A 207 -23.02 2.55 -4.06
C ALA A 207 -21.65 2.81 -3.40
N ILE A 208 -20.81 1.77 -3.26
CA ILE A 208 -19.44 1.92 -2.73
C ILE A 208 -18.64 2.87 -3.63
N LEU A 209 -18.69 2.66 -4.94
CA LEU A 209 -17.98 3.49 -5.92
C LEU A 209 -18.44 4.96 -5.93
N ALA A 210 -19.72 5.23 -5.65
CA ALA A 210 -20.22 6.59 -5.52
C ALA A 210 -19.68 7.30 -4.25
N THR A 211 -19.47 6.56 -3.16
CA THR A 211 -18.91 7.12 -1.91
C THR A 211 -17.41 7.44 -1.99
N THR A 212 -16.74 7.00 -3.05
CA THR A 212 -15.28 7.11 -3.22
C THR A 212 -14.85 8.20 -4.20
N ILE A 213 -15.79 9.00 -4.70
CA ILE A 213 -15.48 10.24 -5.44
C ILE A 213 -14.73 11.20 -4.51
N GLY A 214 -13.62 11.75 -4.99
CA GLY A 214 -12.63 12.54 -4.24
C GLY A 214 -11.80 11.75 -3.24
N LYS A 215 -11.86 10.41 -3.25
CA LYS A 215 -11.26 9.53 -2.22
C LYS A 215 -10.49 8.36 -2.84
N VAL A 216 -9.82 7.60 -1.97
CA VAL A 216 -9.13 6.36 -2.32
C VAL A 216 -9.96 5.17 -1.86
N LEU A 217 -10.34 4.28 -2.78
CA LEU A 217 -10.97 2.99 -2.47
C LEU A 217 -9.89 1.91 -2.37
N ILE A 218 -9.81 1.25 -1.23
CA ILE A 218 -8.97 0.07 -1.03
C ILE A 218 -9.88 -1.16 -1.04
N ILE A 219 -9.65 -2.07 -1.97
CA ILE A 219 -10.26 -3.40 -2.01
C ILE A 219 -9.21 -4.40 -1.53
N ASP A 220 -9.40 -4.84 -0.30
CA ASP A 220 -8.52 -5.81 0.35
C ASP A 220 -8.82 -7.24 -0.09
N GLU A 221 -7.81 -8.11 -0.14
CA GLU A 221 -7.92 -9.49 -0.62
C GLU A 221 -8.76 -9.62 -1.89
N ALA A 222 -8.50 -8.75 -2.87
CA ALA A 222 -9.33 -8.56 -4.05
C ALA A 222 -9.50 -9.88 -4.85
N TYR A 223 -8.50 -10.78 -4.81
CA TYR A 223 -8.57 -12.10 -5.42
C TYR A 223 -9.73 -12.97 -4.90
N MET A 224 -10.31 -12.68 -3.72
CA MET A 224 -11.48 -13.42 -3.22
C MET A 224 -12.76 -13.14 -4.01
N LEU A 225 -12.77 -12.09 -4.84
CA LEU A 225 -13.79 -11.84 -5.88
C LEU A 225 -13.66 -12.82 -7.06
N TYR A 226 -12.60 -13.61 -7.09
CA TYR A 226 -12.47 -14.74 -7.98
C TYR A 226 -12.61 -16.04 -7.17
N THR A 227 -13.26 -17.03 -7.77
CA THR A 227 -13.35 -18.38 -7.22
C THR A 227 -12.55 -19.26 -8.17
N GLY A 228 -11.43 -19.80 -7.70
CA GLY A 228 -10.51 -20.61 -8.50
C GLY A 228 -11.18 -21.82 -9.16
N THR A 229 -10.46 -22.46 -10.08
CA THR A 229 -10.95 -23.61 -10.88
C THR A 229 -10.98 -24.96 -10.14
N GLY A 230 -11.06 -24.97 -8.81
CA GLY A 230 -10.95 -26.18 -7.99
C GLY A 230 -12.21 -27.06 -8.00
N THR A 231 -12.05 -28.30 -8.50
CA THR A 231 -12.76 -29.61 -8.28
C THR A 231 -14.29 -29.70 -8.01
N ALA A 232 -15.02 -28.61 -7.84
CA ALA A 232 -16.46 -28.58 -7.62
C ALA A 232 -17.14 -27.65 -8.62
N GLY A 233 -17.16 -28.06 -9.89
CA GLY A 233 -17.97 -27.42 -10.93
C GLY A 233 -17.38 -26.10 -11.44
N ASN A 234 -17.23 -26.03 -12.75
CA ASN A 234 -16.65 -24.94 -13.52
C ASN A 234 -17.51 -23.66 -13.57
N GLN A 235 -18.24 -23.31 -12.49
CA GLN A 235 -19.12 -22.15 -12.45
C GLN A 235 -18.49 -21.04 -11.61
N SER A 236 -18.00 -20.01 -12.29
CA SER A 236 -17.71 -18.71 -11.68
C SER A 236 -18.94 -18.25 -10.88
N ASP A 237 -18.73 -17.82 -9.65
CA ASP A 237 -19.81 -17.27 -8.82
C ASP A 237 -20.38 -16.02 -9.53
N PRO A 238 -21.66 -16.05 -9.97
CA PRO A 238 -22.24 -14.95 -10.73
C PRO A 238 -22.28 -13.67 -9.90
N TYR A 239 -22.43 -13.76 -8.57
CA TYR A 239 -22.46 -12.60 -7.69
C TYR A 239 -21.11 -11.90 -7.62
N LYS A 240 -20.01 -12.65 -7.64
CA LYS A 240 -18.66 -12.08 -7.65
C LYS A 240 -18.25 -11.55 -9.02
N THR A 241 -18.63 -12.28 -10.08
CA THR A 241 -18.41 -11.85 -11.47
C THR A 241 -19.06 -10.49 -11.72
N ALA A 242 -20.29 -10.31 -11.23
CA ALA A 242 -21.03 -9.05 -11.33
C ALA A 242 -20.31 -7.87 -10.63
N VAL A 243 -19.59 -8.11 -9.54
CA VAL A 243 -18.74 -7.08 -8.88
C VAL A 243 -17.62 -6.65 -9.82
N ILE A 244 -16.87 -7.60 -10.37
CA ILE A 244 -15.74 -7.31 -11.28
C ILE A 244 -16.23 -6.56 -12.52
N ASP A 245 -17.31 -7.03 -13.14
CA ASP A 245 -17.89 -6.39 -14.32
C ASP A 245 -18.37 -4.96 -14.02
N THR A 246 -18.97 -4.75 -12.85
CA THR A 246 -19.39 -3.42 -12.41
C THR A 246 -18.18 -2.51 -12.17
N ILE A 247 -17.10 -3.01 -11.57
CA ILE A 247 -15.84 -2.27 -11.40
C ILE A 247 -15.29 -1.89 -12.77
N VAL A 248 -15.19 -2.82 -13.72
CA VAL A 248 -14.68 -2.55 -15.07
C VAL A 248 -15.53 -1.52 -15.83
N ALA A 249 -16.84 -1.54 -15.63
CA ALA A 249 -17.77 -0.61 -16.26
C ALA A 249 -17.72 0.80 -15.64
N GLN A 250 -17.54 0.91 -14.32
CA GLN A 250 -17.65 2.17 -13.58
C GLN A 250 -16.30 2.83 -13.27
N VAL A 251 -15.24 2.03 -13.16
CA VAL A 251 -13.87 2.51 -12.93
C VAL A 251 -13.22 2.66 -14.29
N GLN A 252 -12.95 3.91 -14.63
CA GLN A 252 -12.16 4.20 -15.81
C GLN A 252 -10.68 4.16 -15.41
N SER A 253 -9.81 4.10 -16.40
CA SER A 253 -8.37 4.27 -16.19
C SER A 253 -7.91 5.40 -17.09
N VAL A 254 -8.73 6.46 -17.07
CA VAL A 254 -8.47 7.69 -17.79
C VAL A 254 -7.82 8.67 -16.81
N PRO A 255 -6.84 9.45 -17.27
CA PRO A 255 -6.30 10.53 -16.49
C PRO A 255 -7.38 11.52 -16.03
N GLY A 256 -7.24 12.03 -14.81
CA GLY A 256 -8.15 13.02 -14.25
C GLY A 256 -9.45 12.47 -13.65
N GLU A 257 -9.61 11.15 -13.55
CA GLU A 257 -10.69 10.57 -12.73
C GLU A 257 -10.52 11.01 -11.26
N ASP A 258 -11.60 11.51 -10.65
CA ASP A 258 -11.62 12.02 -9.28
C ASP A 258 -11.63 10.89 -8.22
N ARG A 259 -11.09 9.72 -8.55
CA ARG A 259 -11.06 8.54 -7.67
C ARG A 259 -9.82 7.72 -7.98
N CYS A 260 -9.21 7.17 -6.93
CA CYS A 260 -8.17 6.16 -7.04
C CYS A 260 -8.67 4.85 -6.43
N VAL A 261 -8.55 3.75 -7.17
CA VAL A 261 -8.86 2.40 -6.67
C VAL A 261 -7.55 1.62 -6.51
N LEU A 262 -7.39 0.99 -5.35
CA LEU A 262 -6.26 0.14 -4.99
C LEU A 262 -6.76 -1.28 -4.77
N LEU A 263 -6.23 -2.24 -5.53
CA LEU A 263 -6.49 -3.67 -5.34
C LEU A 263 -5.33 -4.29 -4.56
N LEU A 264 -5.60 -4.94 -3.44
CA LEU A 264 -4.59 -5.58 -2.60
C LEU A 264 -4.77 -7.09 -2.62
N GLY A 265 -3.66 -7.83 -2.55
CA GLY A 265 -3.67 -9.27 -2.32
C GLY A 265 -2.31 -9.91 -2.58
N TYR A 266 -2.22 -11.22 -2.35
CA TYR A 266 -1.01 -11.98 -2.65
C TYR A 266 -0.76 -12.06 -4.14
N GLU A 267 0.52 -12.02 -4.53
CA GLU A 267 0.95 -11.91 -5.93
C GLU A 267 0.35 -13.01 -6.81
N ASP A 268 0.58 -14.27 -6.46
CA ASP A 268 0.11 -15.42 -7.25
C ASP A 268 -1.41 -15.43 -7.40
N GLN A 269 -2.15 -15.11 -6.34
CA GLN A 269 -3.62 -15.12 -6.34
C GLN A 269 -4.22 -13.97 -7.14
N ILE A 270 -3.61 -12.78 -7.08
CA ILE A 270 -4.02 -11.64 -7.90
C ILE A 270 -3.71 -11.91 -9.37
N VAL A 271 -2.53 -12.45 -9.69
CA VAL A 271 -2.16 -12.82 -11.06
C VAL A 271 -3.13 -13.88 -11.60
N GLU A 272 -3.45 -14.91 -10.82
CA GLU A 272 -4.44 -15.93 -11.18
C GLU A 272 -5.83 -15.31 -11.42
N MET A 273 -6.29 -14.42 -10.53
CA MET A 273 -7.56 -13.71 -10.73
C MET A 273 -7.55 -12.96 -12.07
N PHE A 274 -6.52 -12.15 -12.34
CA PHE A 274 -6.46 -11.30 -13.53
C PHE A 274 -6.41 -12.09 -14.84
N GLN A 275 -5.89 -13.33 -14.81
CA GLN A 275 -5.89 -14.22 -15.97
C GLN A 275 -7.28 -14.81 -16.27
N ASN A 276 -8.13 -14.94 -15.25
CA ASN A 276 -9.38 -15.70 -15.33
C ASN A 276 -10.66 -14.85 -15.25
N VAL A 277 -10.57 -13.58 -14.86
CA VAL A 277 -11.71 -12.65 -14.82
C VAL A 277 -11.78 -11.76 -16.07
N ASN A 278 -12.74 -10.84 -16.11
CA ASN A 278 -12.93 -9.90 -17.22
C ASN A 278 -11.60 -9.19 -17.59
N PRO A 279 -11.10 -9.33 -18.84
CA PRO A 279 -9.81 -8.76 -19.26
C PRO A 279 -9.79 -7.22 -19.25
N GLY A 280 -10.95 -6.58 -19.16
CA GLY A 280 -11.06 -5.15 -18.91
C GLY A 280 -10.41 -4.72 -17.60
N LEU A 281 -10.35 -5.60 -16.58
CA LEU A 281 -9.72 -5.32 -15.29
C LEU A 281 -8.22 -5.00 -15.46
N SER A 282 -7.49 -5.81 -16.21
CA SER A 282 -6.06 -5.62 -16.50
C SER A 282 -5.75 -4.31 -17.23
N ARG A 283 -6.70 -3.81 -18.04
CA ARG A 283 -6.57 -2.51 -18.71
C ARG A 283 -6.78 -1.33 -17.76
N ARG A 284 -7.49 -1.54 -16.64
CA ARG A 284 -7.75 -0.52 -15.63
C ARG A 284 -6.72 -0.50 -14.51
N PHE A 285 -6.14 -1.68 -14.26
CA PHE A 285 -5.16 -1.94 -13.22
C PHE A 285 -3.97 -2.67 -13.85
N PRO A 286 -3.05 -1.96 -14.54
CA PRO A 286 -1.88 -2.61 -15.12
C PRO A 286 -1.01 -3.24 -14.03
N ILE A 287 -0.88 -4.56 -14.04
CA ILE A 287 -0.03 -5.30 -13.08
C ILE A 287 1.43 -4.86 -13.20
N ALA A 288 1.88 -4.46 -14.40
CA ALA A 288 3.24 -3.95 -14.60
C ALA A 288 3.57 -2.70 -13.78
N ASP A 289 2.56 -1.94 -13.36
CA ASP A 289 2.72 -0.73 -12.52
C ASP A 289 2.42 -1.02 -11.03
N ALA A 290 2.34 -2.30 -10.63
CA ALA A 290 1.99 -2.68 -9.27
C ALA A 290 3.07 -2.30 -8.25
N PHE A 291 2.63 -2.05 -7.01
CA PHE A 291 3.51 -1.98 -5.86
C PHE A 291 3.77 -3.38 -5.34
N HIS A 292 5.01 -3.84 -5.46
CA HIS A 292 5.44 -5.13 -4.93
C HIS A 292 5.94 -4.98 -3.49
N PHE A 293 5.20 -5.58 -2.56
CA PHE A 293 5.56 -5.72 -1.16
C PHE A 293 6.31 -7.03 -1.00
N GLN A 294 7.63 -6.96 -1.17
CA GLN A 294 8.51 -8.11 -0.99
C GLN A 294 8.58 -8.54 0.46
N ASP A 295 8.83 -9.83 0.66
CA ASP A 295 9.11 -10.35 1.98
C ASP A 295 10.39 -9.76 2.56
N LEU A 296 10.37 -9.55 3.87
CA LEU A 296 11.50 -8.99 4.59
C LEU A 296 12.66 -9.98 4.63
N SER A 297 13.85 -9.44 4.43
CA SER A 297 15.10 -10.17 4.65
C SER A 297 15.28 -10.52 6.12
N ASP A 298 16.15 -11.50 6.38
CA ASP A 298 16.47 -11.94 7.74
C ASP A 298 17.03 -10.81 8.60
N ALA A 299 17.79 -9.89 7.99
CA ALA A 299 18.33 -8.70 8.64
C ALA A 299 17.22 -7.71 9.01
N GLU A 300 16.26 -7.47 8.12
CA GLU A 300 15.11 -6.59 8.39
C GLU A 300 14.17 -7.19 9.43
N MET A 301 13.89 -8.49 9.36
CA MET A 301 13.12 -9.20 10.39
C MET A 301 13.78 -9.08 11.76
N ARG A 302 15.11 -9.15 11.82
CA ARG A 302 15.87 -8.91 13.06
C ARG A 302 15.73 -7.49 13.57
N GLN A 303 15.83 -6.49 12.70
CA GLN A 303 15.62 -5.10 13.10
C GLN A 303 14.20 -4.88 13.66
N ILE A 304 13.18 -5.48 13.03
CA ILE A 304 11.79 -5.40 13.52
C ILE A 304 11.64 -6.11 14.87
N LEU A 305 12.24 -7.29 15.03
CA LEU A 305 12.24 -8.04 16.28
C LEU A 305 12.84 -7.21 17.42
N GLU A 306 14.02 -6.64 17.21
CA GLU A 306 14.72 -5.80 18.19
C GLU A 306 13.94 -4.53 18.52
N LEU A 307 13.34 -3.88 17.51
CA LEU A 307 12.50 -2.71 17.70
C LEU A 307 11.25 -3.05 18.55
N LYS A 308 10.57 -4.16 18.25
CA LYS A 308 9.39 -4.60 19.01
C LYS A 308 9.70 -4.99 20.44
N LEU A 309 10.84 -5.67 20.67
CA LEU A 309 11.30 -5.98 22.03
C LEU A 309 11.51 -4.68 22.83
N LYS A 310 12.23 -3.73 22.24
CA LYS A 310 12.51 -2.43 22.87
C LYS A 310 11.24 -1.62 23.16
N ASP A 311 10.31 -1.54 22.20
CA ASP A 311 9.04 -0.81 22.36
C ASP A 311 8.17 -1.37 23.50
N GLN A 312 8.32 -2.66 23.81
CA GLN A 312 7.58 -3.34 24.86
C GLN A 312 8.37 -3.44 26.18
N GLY A 313 9.57 -2.88 26.25
CA GLY A 313 10.45 -2.99 27.42
C GLY A 313 10.93 -4.42 27.71
N LEU A 314 11.04 -5.24 26.67
CA LEU A 314 11.51 -6.63 26.71
C LEU A 314 12.92 -6.72 26.11
N ASP A 315 13.64 -7.80 26.43
CA ASP A 315 14.93 -8.10 25.80
C ASP A 315 15.07 -9.60 25.50
N ALA A 316 16.05 -9.95 24.68
CA ALA A 316 16.36 -11.33 24.33
C ALA A 316 17.87 -11.50 24.22
N THR A 317 18.38 -12.67 24.62
CA THR A 317 19.80 -12.99 24.39
C THR A 317 20.13 -12.99 22.90
N GLU A 318 21.35 -12.66 22.52
CA GLU A 318 21.78 -12.65 21.10
C GLU A 318 21.54 -14.00 20.40
N ARG A 319 21.77 -15.10 21.13
CA ARG A 319 21.47 -16.44 20.61
C ARG A 319 19.97 -16.67 20.40
N ALA A 320 19.12 -16.17 21.31
CA ALA A 320 17.66 -16.26 21.17
C ALA A 320 17.15 -15.45 19.98
N LYS A 321 17.71 -14.26 19.72
CA LYS A 321 17.41 -13.47 18.52
C LYS A 321 17.77 -14.26 17.26
N SER A 322 18.96 -14.86 17.18
CA SER A 322 19.34 -15.71 16.03
C SER A 322 18.37 -16.88 15.82
N VAL A 323 17.99 -17.59 16.88
CA VAL A 323 17.00 -18.68 16.80
C VAL A 323 15.64 -18.17 16.32
N ALA A 324 15.20 -17.00 16.79
CA ALA A 324 13.95 -16.40 16.32
C ALA A 324 13.98 -16.14 14.81
N ILE A 325 15.10 -15.63 14.28
CA ILE A 325 15.27 -15.42 12.83
C ILE A 325 15.26 -16.73 12.07
N GLU A 326 15.88 -17.79 12.57
CA GLU A 326 15.79 -19.11 11.92
C GLU A 326 14.36 -19.64 11.85
N VAL A 327 13.57 -19.44 12.91
CA VAL A 327 12.14 -19.83 12.92
C VAL A 327 11.38 -19.05 11.85
N LEU A 328 11.60 -17.74 11.77
CA LEU A 328 10.96 -16.87 10.78
C LEU A 328 11.40 -17.20 9.35
N ALA A 329 12.68 -17.48 9.12
CA ALA A 329 13.20 -17.87 7.82
C ALA A 329 12.54 -19.15 7.30
N ARG A 330 12.29 -20.13 8.20
CA ARG A 330 11.53 -21.35 7.87
C ARG A 330 10.06 -21.06 7.60
N ALA A 331 9.47 -20.10 8.33
CA ALA A 331 8.08 -19.70 8.15
C ALA A 331 7.85 -18.95 6.83
N ARG A 332 8.87 -18.24 6.32
CA ARG A 332 8.82 -17.50 5.05
C ARG A 332 8.48 -18.38 3.83
N ASP A 333 8.82 -19.66 3.86
CA ASP A 333 8.53 -20.59 2.76
C ASP A 333 7.10 -21.12 2.76
N TRP A 334 6.33 -20.84 3.82
CA TRP A 334 4.94 -21.27 3.90
C TRP A 334 4.03 -20.26 3.21
N PRO A 335 2.93 -20.71 2.58
CA PRO A 335 1.94 -19.81 2.01
C PRO A 335 1.42 -18.81 3.06
N ASN A 336 1.15 -17.58 2.62
CA ASN A 336 0.61 -16.48 3.44
C ASN A 336 1.55 -16.01 4.58
N PHE A 337 2.86 -15.93 4.31
CA PHE A 337 3.80 -15.36 5.27
C PHE A 337 3.51 -13.88 5.55
N GLY A 338 3.24 -13.57 6.83
CA GLY A 338 2.76 -12.25 7.27
C GLY A 338 3.83 -11.21 7.58
N ASN A 339 5.10 -11.44 7.22
CA ASN A 339 6.24 -10.53 7.49
C ASN A 339 6.28 -10.03 8.94
N ALA A 340 6.16 -8.71 9.17
CA ALA A 340 6.18 -8.10 10.50
C ALA A 340 5.06 -8.63 11.42
N GLY A 341 3.95 -9.14 10.86
CA GLY A 341 2.91 -9.84 11.59
C GLY A 341 3.39 -11.19 12.13
N GLU A 342 4.23 -11.91 11.40
CA GLU A 342 4.80 -13.17 11.87
C GLU A 342 5.84 -12.96 12.98
N VAL A 343 6.59 -11.86 12.93
CA VAL A 343 7.44 -11.44 14.06
C VAL A 343 6.60 -11.20 15.32
N GLU A 344 5.44 -10.54 15.21
CA GLU A 344 4.54 -10.33 16.35
C GLU A 344 3.96 -11.64 16.88
N ASN A 345 3.52 -12.54 15.98
CA ASN A 345 3.03 -13.86 16.35
C ASN A 345 4.10 -14.66 17.11
N LEU A 346 5.34 -14.64 16.61
CA LEU A 346 6.47 -15.32 17.25
C LEU A 346 6.78 -14.71 18.63
N LEU A 347 6.76 -13.38 18.76
CA LEU A 347 6.93 -12.71 20.06
C LEU A 347 5.83 -13.09 21.05
N GLY A 348 4.59 -13.20 20.59
CA GLY A 348 3.46 -13.66 21.40
C GLY A 348 3.67 -15.09 21.93
N LYS A 349 4.16 -15.99 21.06
CA LYS A 349 4.55 -17.36 21.45
C LYS A 349 5.69 -17.32 22.49
N ALA A 350 6.72 -16.51 22.26
CA ALA A 350 7.86 -16.37 23.18
C ALA A 350 7.44 -15.87 24.57
N LYS A 351 6.54 -14.89 24.66
CA LYS A 351 5.95 -14.43 25.92
C LYS A 351 5.24 -15.57 26.66
N THR A 352 4.47 -16.38 25.94
CA THR A 352 3.73 -17.51 26.52
C THR A 352 4.70 -18.56 27.06
N SER A 353 5.75 -18.88 26.30
CA SER A 353 6.82 -19.80 26.72
C SER A 353 7.54 -19.27 27.97
N TYR A 354 7.89 -17.99 27.99
CA TYR A 354 8.52 -17.33 29.13
C TYR A 354 7.64 -17.38 30.38
N GLN A 355 6.36 -17.08 30.26
CA GLN A 355 5.39 -17.15 31.36
C GLN A 355 5.23 -18.58 31.90
N THR A 356 5.36 -19.59 31.05
CA THR A 356 5.33 -21.01 31.47
C THR A 356 6.62 -21.41 32.19
N ARG A 357 7.76 -20.86 31.79
CA ARG A 357 9.08 -21.18 32.33
C ARG A 357 9.39 -20.48 33.66
N GLN A 358 9.02 -19.21 33.82
CA GLN A 358 9.38 -18.41 35.00
C GLN A 358 8.91 -19.00 36.36
N PRO A 359 7.69 -19.56 36.47
CA PRO A 359 7.24 -20.18 37.72
C PRO A 359 8.09 -21.37 38.16
N LEU A 360 8.75 -22.06 37.21
CA LEU A 360 9.61 -23.21 37.48
C LEU A 360 10.96 -22.81 38.10
N LYS A 361 11.38 -21.54 37.97
CA LYS A 361 12.60 -21.04 38.58
C LYS A 361 12.37 -20.57 40.03
N PRO A 362 13.35 -20.75 40.93
CA PRO A 362 13.34 -20.15 42.26
C PRO A 362 13.14 -18.63 42.18
N LEU A 363 12.44 -18.04 43.16
CA LEU A 363 12.14 -16.59 43.19
C LEU A 363 13.39 -15.71 43.05
N SER A 364 14.55 -16.17 43.55
CA SER A 364 15.84 -15.48 43.46
C SER A 364 16.44 -15.42 42.05
N GLU A 365 15.99 -16.28 41.13
CA GLU A 365 16.49 -16.39 39.75
C GLU A 365 15.51 -15.84 38.72
N ARG A 366 14.35 -15.34 39.16
CA ARG A 366 13.35 -14.74 38.28
C ARG A 366 13.81 -13.35 37.88
N SER A 367 14.01 -13.15 36.58
CA SER A 367 14.37 -11.84 36.03
C SER A 367 13.14 -10.93 35.97
N LEU A 368 13.28 -9.70 36.48
CA LEU A 368 12.28 -8.64 36.34
C LEU A 368 12.29 -8.03 34.92
N ASP A 369 13.42 -8.12 34.23
CA ASP A 369 13.65 -7.49 32.92
C ASP A 369 13.16 -8.36 31.74
N ALA A 370 12.46 -9.47 32.03
CA ALA A 370 11.81 -10.32 31.03
C ALA A 370 12.71 -10.74 29.85
N ILE A 371 13.94 -11.17 30.13
CA ILE A 371 14.92 -11.55 29.11
C ILE A 371 14.57 -12.93 28.52
N PHE A 372 14.26 -12.96 27.22
CA PHE A 372 13.98 -14.20 26.50
C PHE A 372 15.24 -15.01 26.19
N GLU A 373 15.11 -16.33 26.38
CA GLU A 373 16.13 -17.33 26.09
C GLU A 373 15.74 -18.13 24.82
N VAL A 374 16.67 -18.93 24.29
CA VAL A 374 16.49 -19.69 23.02
C VAL A 374 15.23 -20.55 23.01
N GLN A 375 14.95 -21.22 24.12
CA GLN A 375 13.80 -22.12 24.29
C GLN A 375 12.45 -21.39 24.30
N ASP A 376 12.43 -20.08 24.55
CA ASP A 376 11.20 -19.31 24.54
C ASP A 376 10.69 -19.15 23.08
N PHE A 377 11.60 -19.01 22.12
CA PHE A 377 11.28 -18.89 20.69
C PHE A 377 11.10 -20.22 19.97
N ASP A 378 11.91 -21.23 20.30
CA ASP A 378 11.79 -22.58 19.74
C ASP A 378 12.20 -23.62 20.78
N ALA A 379 11.26 -24.42 21.27
CA ALA A 379 11.54 -25.50 22.21
C ALA A 379 12.46 -26.58 21.61
N GLY A 380 12.50 -26.72 20.28
CA GLY A 380 13.41 -27.62 19.58
C GLY A 380 14.52 -26.87 18.84
N PHE A 381 15.02 -25.78 19.41
CA PHE A 381 16.14 -25.03 18.84
C PHE A 381 17.38 -25.92 18.59
N ASP A 382 17.54 -27.02 19.34
CA ASP A 382 18.66 -27.96 19.24
C ASP A 382 18.38 -29.21 18.38
N ARG A 383 17.30 -29.19 17.58
CA ARG A 383 16.95 -30.32 16.67
C ARG A 383 18.09 -30.77 15.77
N GLU A 384 19.06 -29.89 15.48
CA GLU A 384 20.24 -30.22 14.67
C GLU A 384 21.31 -31.00 15.41
N ALA A 385 21.50 -30.77 16.72
CA ALA A 385 22.43 -31.56 17.53
C ALA A 385 21.93 -33.02 17.61
N ASP A 386 20.62 -33.18 17.79
CA ASP A 386 19.96 -34.48 17.89
C ASP A 386 19.57 -35.08 16.52
N ALA A 387 19.77 -34.37 15.40
CA ALA A 387 19.29 -34.78 14.08
C ALA A 387 19.86 -36.13 13.62
N ALA A 388 21.13 -36.42 13.92
CA ALA A 388 21.76 -37.70 13.58
C ALA A 388 21.17 -38.84 14.42
N THR A 389 20.98 -38.61 15.72
CA THR A 389 20.38 -39.57 16.65
C THR A 389 18.90 -39.81 16.33
N ASN A 390 18.16 -38.76 15.97
CA ASN A 390 16.75 -38.85 15.58
C ASN A 390 16.58 -39.55 14.23
N LEU A 391 17.49 -39.37 13.28
CA LEU A 391 17.43 -40.04 11.99
C LEU A 391 17.66 -41.54 12.14
N GLN A 392 18.63 -41.95 12.96
CA GLN A 392 18.86 -43.36 13.26
C GLN A 392 17.66 -43.99 13.99
N LYS A 393 17.06 -43.27 14.95
CA LYS A 393 15.84 -43.72 15.64
C LYS A 393 14.62 -43.81 14.71
N LEU A 394 14.47 -42.90 13.75
CA LEU A 394 13.33 -42.88 12.81
C LEU A 394 13.26 -44.15 11.95
N PHE A 395 14.41 -44.79 11.71
CA PHE A 395 14.54 -46.00 10.89
C PHE A 395 14.94 -47.25 11.69
N GLU A 396 14.92 -47.18 13.03
CA GLU A 396 15.34 -48.29 13.90
C GLU A 396 14.48 -49.55 13.68
N ASP A 397 13.18 -49.36 13.44
CA ASP A 397 12.22 -50.45 13.19
C ASP A 397 12.07 -50.83 11.70
N VAL A 398 12.82 -50.19 10.79
CA VAL A 398 12.66 -50.35 9.34
C VAL A 398 13.85 -51.08 8.72
N VAL A 399 13.66 -52.37 8.43
CA VAL A 399 14.71 -53.25 7.86
C VAL A 399 14.92 -52.98 6.37
N GLY A 400 16.16 -52.71 5.94
CA GLY A 400 16.54 -52.53 4.54
C GLY A 400 16.57 -51.08 4.04
N CYS A 401 16.56 -50.09 4.94
CA CYS A 401 16.62 -48.66 4.64
C CYS A 401 18.04 -48.06 4.78
N GLU A 402 19.10 -48.85 4.86
CA GLU A 402 20.46 -48.38 5.14
C GLU A 402 20.98 -47.41 4.07
N SER A 403 20.63 -47.66 2.80
CA SER A 403 20.98 -46.77 1.69
C SER A 403 20.24 -45.43 1.73
N VAL A 404 19.01 -45.40 2.25
CA VAL A 404 18.21 -44.19 2.43
C VAL A 404 18.77 -43.37 3.60
N VAL A 405 19.05 -44.04 4.72
CA VAL A 405 19.67 -43.45 5.91
C VAL A 405 21.00 -42.80 5.54
N SER A 406 21.90 -43.52 4.85
CA SER A 406 23.20 -43.00 4.43
C SER A 406 23.07 -41.77 3.50
N LYS A 407 22.08 -41.78 2.61
CA LYS A 407 21.83 -40.63 1.71
C LYS A 407 21.32 -39.41 2.46
N LEU A 408 20.41 -39.60 3.44
CA LEU A 408 19.90 -38.52 4.28
C LEU A 408 20.98 -37.99 5.24
N GLU A 409 21.84 -38.86 5.81
CA GLU A 409 23.02 -38.45 6.58
C GLU A 409 23.98 -37.59 5.73
N GLY A 410 24.17 -37.96 4.46
CA GLY A 410 24.93 -37.16 3.50
C GLY A 410 24.36 -35.75 3.34
N TYR A 411 23.03 -35.63 3.17
CA TYR A 411 22.38 -34.31 3.12
C TYR A 411 22.49 -33.54 4.43
N GLN A 412 22.40 -34.21 5.59
CA GLN A 412 22.62 -33.55 6.89
C GLN A 412 24.04 -32.97 7.02
N GLN A 413 25.06 -33.69 6.55
CA GLN A 413 26.44 -33.19 6.56
C GLN A 413 26.63 -31.99 5.62
N ILE A 414 26.02 -32.02 4.44
CA ILE A 414 26.01 -30.89 3.50
C ILE A 414 25.33 -29.69 4.16
N ALA A 415 24.16 -29.89 4.80
CA ALA A 415 23.43 -28.82 5.45
C ALA A 415 24.24 -28.16 6.58
N ARG A 416 24.88 -28.98 7.43
CA ARG A 416 25.75 -28.50 8.51
C ARG A 416 26.93 -27.68 7.99
N ARG A 417 27.60 -28.13 6.92
CA ARG A 417 28.71 -27.38 6.31
C ARG A 417 28.27 -26.07 5.68
N MET A 418 27.16 -26.09 4.93
CA MET A 418 26.62 -24.90 4.28
C MET A 418 26.23 -23.84 5.32
N LYS A 419 25.50 -24.23 6.37
CA LYS A 419 25.18 -23.33 7.49
C LYS A 419 26.41 -22.78 8.19
N TYR A 420 27.44 -23.60 8.43
CA TYR A 420 28.70 -23.12 9.05
C TYR A 420 29.39 -22.04 8.20
N GLN A 421 29.19 -22.09 6.88
CA GLN A 421 29.70 -21.09 5.93
C GLN A 421 28.73 -19.91 5.73
N GLY A 422 27.58 -19.90 6.41
CA GLY A 422 26.53 -18.90 6.21
C GLY A 422 25.81 -18.99 4.86
N LEU A 423 25.93 -20.13 4.17
CA LEU A 423 25.27 -20.41 2.89
C LEU A 423 23.97 -21.18 3.11
N ASP A 424 22.96 -20.96 2.27
CA ASP A 424 21.68 -21.67 2.35
C ASP A 424 21.85 -23.13 1.89
N PRO A 425 21.59 -24.14 2.76
CA PRO A 425 21.63 -25.55 2.40
C PRO A 425 20.75 -25.94 1.22
N ARG A 426 19.67 -25.19 0.95
CA ARG A 426 18.66 -25.51 -0.07
C ARG A 426 19.19 -25.35 -1.48
N GLU A 427 20.26 -24.58 -1.68
CA GLU A 427 20.91 -24.46 -2.99
C GLU A 427 21.57 -25.77 -3.44
N GLN A 428 21.89 -26.66 -2.49
CA GLN A 428 22.65 -27.90 -2.75
C GLN A 428 21.88 -29.17 -2.36
N ILE A 429 20.86 -29.05 -1.51
CA ILE A 429 20.06 -30.19 -1.06
C ILE A 429 18.70 -30.17 -1.75
N PRO A 430 18.33 -31.24 -2.48
CA PRO A 430 16.99 -31.37 -3.01
C PRO A 430 15.94 -31.34 -1.89
N THR A 431 14.93 -30.49 -2.00
CA THR A 431 13.84 -30.40 -1.01
C THR A 431 12.68 -31.36 -1.31
N ASN A 432 12.63 -31.89 -2.52
CA ASN A 432 11.61 -32.85 -2.97
C ASN A 432 12.21 -34.24 -3.10
N PHE A 433 11.69 -35.18 -2.31
CA PHE A 433 12.11 -36.59 -2.32
C PHE A 433 11.02 -37.48 -2.88
N VAL A 434 11.38 -38.35 -3.83
CA VAL A 434 10.50 -39.43 -4.31
C VAL A 434 11.06 -40.75 -3.81
N PHE A 435 10.38 -41.35 -2.83
CA PHE A 435 10.70 -42.69 -2.35
C PHE A 435 10.08 -43.71 -3.30
N LYS A 436 10.90 -44.63 -3.83
CA LYS A 436 10.46 -45.67 -4.78
C LYS A 436 10.81 -47.04 -4.25
N GLY A 437 9.86 -47.98 -4.32
CA GLY A 437 10.07 -49.36 -3.91
C GLY A 437 8.82 -50.24 -4.11
N PRO A 438 8.95 -51.57 -3.90
CA PRO A 438 7.82 -52.49 -3.96
C PRO A 438 6.80 -52.19 -2.84
N PRO A 439 5.49 -52.40 -3.09
CA PRO A 439 4.45 -52.18 -2.08
C PRO A 439 4.73 -53.02 -0.82
N GLY A 440 4.74 -52.36 0.35
CA GLY A 440 5.12 -52.97 1.64
C GLY A 440 6.57 -52.75 2.09
N LYS A 441 7.42 -52.12 1.26
CA LYS A 441 8.80 -51.68 1.61
C LYS A 441 9.04 -50.18 1.45
N VAL A 442 8.03 -49.44 1.04
CA VAL A 442 8.08 -47.96 0.98
C VAL A 442 7.44 -47.47 2.27
N LEU A 443 8.18 -46.61 2.99
CA LEU A 443 7.80 -45.96 4.25
C LEU A 443 6.35 -45.46 4.28
#